data_AF-A0A6A6G0Y8-F1
#
_entry.id   AF-A0A6A6G0Y8-F1
#
_cell.length_a   1.000
_cell.length_b   1.000
_cell.length_c   1.000
_cell.angle_alpha   90.00
_cell.angle_beta   90.00
_cell.angle_gamma   90.00
#
_symmetry.space_group_name_H-M   'P 1'
#
loop_
_entity.id
_entity.type
_entity.pdbx_description
1 polymer ?
#
loop_
_entity_poly.entity_id
_entity_poly.type
_entity_poly.pdbx_seq_one_letter_code
_entity_poly.pdbx_strand_id
1 'polypeptide(L)'
;MVNGDLGAGLSKLTVTVTEDENNATTTEQSRSIFSSLPNPRSPSNQGKRGTDITLAFNKASTALNQGQLVKDDFFTLFESVGALEIMDPKMDSGFILPTEDAALEEFDPMSHTLPEEIIWIMDQMLSFEMAWHEGSPLSQTLFTSLHLYNILSTNHVPLEKMEFHSTSSLNRPQPLVTSILRAYCLGLAKCLDSVILEITSEHFYEEEDFISATFSRLYVSKIDEDDFLALLETAVSDLDALDLSQQLKDAVMVRLRLRSLLLKALSPGGLVMQSVKPDAFRSIKGLLSDIDDTHSLGKETSVPVFSERVQRYLASNTPPRPMKKTSWPDTVKSLSQTCDDVVAAFGVTALAPDFAPAALMRFVWSFSSRLPHPQTYARSITQGLLFKSSSVISTLPHLDLLLTDIRGLALPASPLLSPSNWATESPSSPRYLIARKLDEFMARSLEEYLNLYRMPLQNRCRIRRTFAQSIPILDSLQALAEETDMELLSICRSSVTTRDPIRPLIGEDGTAPHLPLASWVYHHKLLAMETVITLGFELEVYLPDEFATQYALLSFFAQTRAEHYAYLTSHLSRRLTPLAPHPP
;
A
#
# COMPACT_ATOMS: atom_id res chain seq x y z
N MET A 1 -7.47 -64.07 2.16
CA MET A 1 -7.19 -63.17 3.30
C MET A 1 -6.71 -61.87 2.68
N VAL A 2 -7.41 -60.74 2.63
CA VAL A 2 -8.60 -60.23 3.31
C VAL A 2 -9.39 -59.38 2.27
N ASN A 3 -10.72 -59.48 2.30
CA ASN A 3 -11.70 -58.77 1.47
C ASN A 3 -12.05 -57.37 2.01
N GLY A 4 -12.65 -56.54 1.16
CA GLY A 4 -13.44 -55.35 1.53
C GLY A 4 -13.45 -54.34 0.38
N ASP A 5 -14.32 -54.44 -0.64
CA ASP A 5 -15.77 -54.19 -0.67
C ASP A 5 -16.12 -52.69 -0.52
N LEU A 6 -16.25 -52.01 -1.66
CA LEU A 6 -16.78 -50.65 -1.81
C LEU A 6 -17.57 -50.60 -3.11
N GLY A 7 -18.84 -51.00 -3.04
CA GLY A 7 -19.74 -50.98 -4.17
C GLY A 7 -21.20 -51.14 -3.76
N ALA A 8 -21.84 -50.05 -3.30
CA ALA A 8 -23.29 -49.81 -3.43
C ALA A 8 -23.66 -48.52 -2.70
N GLY A 9 -24.22 -47.55 -3.42
CA GLY A 9 -24.75 -46.33 -2.79
C GLY A 9 -25.19 -45.22 -3.74
N LEU A 10 -25.59 -45.53 -4.98
CA LEU A 10 -26.25 -44.57 -5.87
C LEU A 10 -27.75 -44.88 -5.88
N SER A 11 -28.48 -44.32 -4.92
CA SER A 11 -29.95 -44.30 -4.97
C SER A 11 -30.40 -43.25 -5.99
N LYS A 12 -30.58 -43.71 -7.24
CA LYS A 12 -31.36 -43.01 -8.26
C LYS A 12 -32.82 -42.89 -7.79
N LEU A 13 -33.21 -41.74 -7.25
CA LEU A 13 -34.61 -41.38 -7.10
C LEU A 13 -35.17 -41.00 -8.48
N THR A 14 -35.69 -42.02 -9.17
CA THR A 14 -36.47 -41.86 -10.40
C THR A 14 -37.92 -41.70 -9.97
N VAL A 15 -38.48 -40.49 -10.03
CA VAL A 15 -39.90 -40.25 -9.76
C VAL A 15 -40.66 -40.36 -11.08
N THR A 16 -41.35 -41.49 -11.28
CA THR A 16 -42.34 -41.68 -12.34
C THR A 16 -43.61 -40.89 -11.98
N VAL A 17 -44.03 -40.00 -12.88
CA VAL A 17 -45.29 -39.26 -12.78
C VAL A 17 -46.43 -40.18 -13.23
N THR A 18 -47.38 -40.46 -12.35
CA THR A 18 -48.72 -40.93 -12.72
C THR A 18 -49.67 -39.76 -12.59
N GLU A 19 -50.30 -39.39 -13.70
CA GLU A 19 -51.39 -38.41 -13.77
C GLU A 19 -52.63 -39.01 -13.09
N ASP A 20 -53.25 -38.26 -12.20
CA ASP A 20 -54.66 -38.43 -11.86
C ASP A 20 -55.32 -37.06 -11.62
N GLU A 21 -56.39 -36.85 -12.37
CA GLU A 21 -57.28 -35.70 -12.36
C GLU A 21 -58.16 -35.71 -11.11
N ASN A 22 -58.25 -34.58 -10.38
CA ASN A 22 -59.49 -33.88 -10.00
C ASN A 22 -59.38 -33.01 -8.73
N ASN A 23 -60.16 -31.93 -8.78
CA ASN A 23 -60.68 -31.08 -7.69
C ASN A 23 -59.90 -29.82 -7.22
N ALA A 24 -60.18 -28.74 -7.95
CA ALA A 24 -61.03 -27.61 -7.54
C ALA A 24 -60.64 -26.71 -6.33
N THR A 25 -60.29 -25.48 -6.71
CA THR A 25 -60.75 -24.16 -6.20
C THR A 25 -60.46 -23.74 -4.76
N THR A 26 -59.68 -22.67 -4.58
CA THR A 26 -60.19 -21.40 -3.99
C THR A 26 -59.32 -20.21 -4.39
N THR A 27 -60.00 -19.11 -4.73
CA THR A 27 -59.49 -17.87 -5.33
C THR A 27 -59.18 -16.84 -4.24
N GLU A 28 -57.96 -16.31 -4.19
CA GLU A 28 -57.69 -15.01 -3.54
C GLU A 28 -56.95 -14.09 -4.53
N GLN A 29 -57.58 -12.94 -4.78
CA GLN A 29 -57.12 -11.92 -5.71
C GLN A 29 -56.05 -11.04 -5.06
N SER A 30 -54.78 -11.41 -5.21
CA SER A 30 -53.66 -10.49 -5.02
C SER A 30 -53.35 -9.78 -6.35
N ARG A 31 -53.59 -8.47 -6.41
CA ARG A 31 -53.20 -7.60 -7.54
C ARG A 31 -51.70 -7.74 -7.80
N SER A 32 -51.36 -8.36 -8.92
CA SER A 32 -49.99 -8.59 -9.37
C SER A 32 -49.31 -7.27 -9.77
N ILE A 33 -48.33 -6.84 -8.96
CA ILE A 33 -47.36 -5.78 -9.28
C ILE A 33 -46.35 -6.29 -10.35
N PHE A 34 -46.40 -7.58 -10.74
CA PHE A 34 -45.53 -8.19 -11.75
C PHE A 34 -45.93 -7.92 -13.20
N SER A 35 -46.97 -7.11 -13.47
CA SER A 35 -47.44 -6.84 -14.83
C SER A 35 -46.55 -5.88 -15.64
N SER A 36 -45.48 -5.33 -15.04
CA SER A 36 -44.53 -4.43 -15.68
C SER A 36 -43.09 -4.95 -15.69
N LEU A 37 -42.88 -6.28 -15.71
CA LEU A 37 -41.57 -6.83 -16.04
C LEU A 37 -41.36 -6.78 -17.57
N PRO A 38 -40.20 -6.32 -18.07
CA PRO A 38 -39.87 -6.43 -19.49
C PRO A 38 -39.98 -7.89 -19.93
N ASN A 39 -40.55 -8.14 -21.11
CA ASN A 39 -40.59 -9.48 -21.69
C ASN A 39 -39.18 -10.10 -21.67
N PRO A 40 -39.03 -11.37 -21.25
CA PRO A 40 -37.73 -12.04 -21.25
C PRO A 40 -37.15 -11.97 -22.66
N ARG A 41 -35.93 -11.44 -22.79
CA ARG A 41 -35.19 -11.44 -24.04
C ARG A 41 -35.15 -12.87 -24.57
N SER A 42 -35.80 -13.12 -25.70
CA SER A 42 -35.70 -14.41 -26.38
C SER A 42 -34.23 -14.63 -26.77
N PRO A 43 -33.58 -15.71 -26.29
CA PRO A 43 -32.17 -15.92 -26.59
C PRO A 43 -32.02 -16.22 -28.09
N SER A 44 -31.26 -15.36 -28.78
CA SER A 44 -30.82 -15.58 -30.15
C SER A 44 -30.12 -16.94 -30.24
N ASN A 45 -30.62 -17.79 -31.12
CA ASN A 45 -30.10 -19.14 -31.36
C ASN A 45 -28.61 -19.10 -31.75
N GLN A 46 -27.73 -19.59 -30.87
CA GLN A 46 -26.61 -20.49 -31.18
C GLN A 46 -25.85 -20.87 -29.89
N GLY A 47 -25.96 -22.13 -29.45
CA GLY A 47 -25.20 -22.73 -28.34
C GLY A 47 -26.01 -23.05 -27.08
N LYS A 48 -26.40 -24.33 -26.89
CA LYS A 48 -27.08 -24.93 -25.71
C LYS A 48 -28.20 -24.09 -25.06
N ARG A 49 -29.45 -24.36 -25.45
CA ARG A 49 -30.64 -23.90 -24.69
C ARG A 49 -30.57 -24.46 -23.27
N GLY A 50 -30.60 -23.59 -22.27
CA GLY A 50 -30.81 -24.01 -20.89
C GLY A 50 -32.17 -24.71 -20.74
N THR A 51 -32.22 -25.78 -19.94
CA THR A 51 -33.48 -26.43 -19.55
C THR A 51 -34.05 -25.66 -18.36
N ASP A 52 -35.33 -25.27 -18.43
CA ASP A 52 -36.02 -24.66 -17.30
C ASP A 52 -36.27 -25.71 -16.20
N ILE A 53 -35.74 -25.45 -15.00
CA ILE A 53 -35.87 -26.32 -13.82
C ILE A 53 -36.70 -25.68 -12.70
N THR A 54 -37.35 -24.54 -12.94
CA THR A 54 -38.03 -23.73 -11.91
C THR A 54 -39.06 -24.54 -11.12
N LEU A 55 -39.91 -25.31 -11.82
CA LEU A 55 -40.93 -26.15 -11.17
C LEU A 55 -40.32 -27.28 -10.33
N ALA A 56 -39.28 -27.94 -10.84
CA ALA A 56 -38.59 -29.02 -10.14
C ALA A 56 -37.88 -28.50 -8.88
N PHE A 57 -37.24 -27.33 -8.98
CA PHE A 57 -36.53 -26.69 -7.87
C PHE A 57 -37.50 -26.23 -6.78
N ASN A 58 -38.61 -25.58 -7.15
CA ASN A 58 -39.65 -25.19 -6.19
C ASN A 58 -40.23 -26.40 -5.44
N LYS A 59 -40.55 -27.49 -6.15
CA LYS A 59 -41.04 -28.73 -5.52
C LYS A 59 -40.02 -29.34 -4.55
N ALA A 60 -38.73 -29.34 -4.90
CA ALA A 60 -37.67 -29.82 -4.01
C ALA A 60 -37.51 -28.92 -2.78
N SER A 61 -37.59 -27.59 -2.95
CA SER A 61 -37.46 -26.63 -1.84
C SER A 61 -38.59 -26.77 -0.81
N THR A 62 -39.82 -27.09 -1.24
CA THR A 62 -40.95 -27.32 -0.32
C THR A 62 -40.81 -28.56 0.56
N ALA A 63 -39.88 -29.47 0.24
CA ALA A 63 -39.59 -30.63 1.07
C ALA A 63 -38.62 -30.33 2.23
N LEU A 64 -38.03 -29.14 2.28
CA LEU A 64 -37.12 -28.71 3.35
C LEU A 64 -37.91 -28.22 4.57
N ASN A 65 -37.52 -28.67 5.76
CA ASN A 65 -38.05 -28.17 7.01
C ASN A 65 -37.41 -26.83 7.39
N GLN A 66 -38.09 -26.05 8.25
CA GLN A 66 -37.53 -24.81 8.78
C GLN A 66 -36.19 -25.07 9.48
N GLY A 67 -35.17 -24.27 9.15
CA GLY A 67 -33.81 -24.40 9.67
C GLY A 67 -32.92 -25.38 8.90
N GLN A 68 -33.44 -26.08 7.88
CA GLN A 68 -32.61 -26.87 6.97
C GLN A 68 -32.08 -26.01 5.83
N LEU A 69 -30.81 -26.25 5.47
CA LEU A 69 -30.12 -25.59 4.36
C LEU A 69 -29.41 -26.65 3.54
N VAL A 70 -29.62 -26.62 2.22
CA VAL A 70 -28.85 -27.42 1.28
C VAL A 70 -27.67 -26.59 0.81
N LYS A 71 -26.47 -27.05 1.14
CA LYS A 71 -25.19 -26.46 0.73
C LYS A 71 -24.16 -27.57 0.54
N ASP A 72 -23.04 -27.24 -0.08
CA ASP A 72 -21.87 -28.12 -0.06
C ASP A 72 -21.35 -28.33 1.37
N ASP A 73 -20.80 -29.50 1.66
CA ASP A 73 -20.30 -29.85 3.00
C ASP A 73 -19.16 -28.92 3.43
N PHE A 74 -18.32 -28.46 2.49
CA PHE A 74 -17.19 -27.57 2.75
C PHE A 74 -17.56 -26.09 2.76
N PHE A 75 -18.70 -25.69 2.19
CA PHE A 75 -19.14 -24.29 2.21
C PHE A 75 -19.49 -23.84 3.64
N THR A 76 -18.85 -22.79 4.14
CA THR A 76 -19.17 -22.25 5.47
C THR A 76 -20.17 -21.11 5.38
N LEU A 77 -21.10 -21.02 6.35
CA LEU A 77 -22.05 -19.90 6.40
C LEU A 77 -21.36 -18.56 6.65
N PHE A 78 -20.15 -18.56 7.21
CA PHE A 78 -19.35 -17.35 7.37
C PHE A 78 -18.98 -16.74 6.01
N GLU A 79 -18.68 -17.55 5.00
CA GLU A 79 -18.42 -17.07 3.63
C GLU A 79 -19.65 -16.36 3.03
N SER A 80 -20.86 -16.77 3.41
CA SER A 80 -22.09 -16.14 2.92
C SER A 80 -22.34 -14.73 3.48
N VAL A 81 -21.65 -14.31 4.54
CA VAL A 81 -21.80 -12.97 5.13
C VAL A 81 -21.36 -11.87 4.16
N GLY A 82 -20.45 -12.18 3.24
CA GLY A 82 -20.01 -11.26 2.19
C GLY A 82 -20.84 -11.30 0.90
N ALA A 83 -21.93 -12.09 0.85
CA ALA A 83 -22.74 -12.22 -0.34
C ALA A 83 -23.52 -10.92 -0.64
N LEU A 84 -23.63 -10.57 -1.92
CA LEU A 84 -24.48 -9.48 -2.39
C LEU A 84 -25.91 -9.98 -2.57
N GLU A 85 -26.87 -9.18 -2.13
CA GLU A 85 -28.30 -9.45 -2.29
C GLU A 85 -28.84 -8.70 -3.51
N ILE A 86 -29.27 -9.45 -4.53
CA ILE A 86 -29.87 -8.87 -5.74
C ILE A 86 -31.24 -8.29 -5.37
N MET A 87 -31.58 -7.14 -5.96
CA MET A 87 -32.76 -6.33 -5.65
C MET A 87 -32.74 -5.59 -4.31
N ASP A 88 -31.65 -5.63 -3.54
CA ASP A 88 -31.49 -4.75 -2.39
C ASP A 88 -30.84 -3.41 -2.79
N PRO A 89 -31.44 -2.24 -2.47
CA PRO A 89 -30.92 -0.94 -2.89
C PRO A 89 -29.52 -0.59 -2.40
N LYS A 90 -29.04 -1.21 -1.33
CA LYS A 90 -27.71 -0.95 -0.76
C LYS A 90 -26.68 -1.97 -1.19
N MET A 91 -27.09 -3.19 -1.53
CA MET A 91 -26.18 -4.29 -1.87
C MET A 91 -26.06 -4.53 -3.39
N ASP A 92 -27.09 -4.19 -4.16
CA ASP A 92 -27.13 -4.44 -5.59
C ASP A 92 -26.80 -3.17 -6.38
N SER A 93 -25.59 -3.12 -6.97
CA SER A 93 -25.19 -2.04 -7.89
C SER A 93 -26.05 -1.96 -9.16
N GLY A 94 -26.81 -3.01 -9.47
CA GLY A 94 -27.77 -3.06 -10.57
C GLY A 94 -29.20 -2.68 -10.18
N PHE A 95 -29.49 -2.41 -8.91
CA PHE A 95 -30.82 -1.99 -8.46
C PHE A 95 -31.04 -0.48 -8.71
N ILE A 96 -32.12 -0.13 -9.41
CA ILE A 96 -32.32 1.22 -9.96
C ILE A 96 -33.62 1.87 -9.45
N LEU A 97 -33.53 3.15 -9.07
CA LEU A 97 -34.67 4.07 -8.99
C LEU A 97 -34.85 4.80 -10.34
N PRO A 98 -36.04 4.77 -10.99
CA PRO A 98 -36.24 5.21 -12.38
C PRO A 98 -35.89 6.68 -12.71
N THR A 99 -35.84 7.57 -11.73
CA THR A 99 -35.67 9.03 -11.95
C THR A 99 -34.24 9.47 -12.22
N GLU A 100 -33.27 8.58 -12.02
CA GLU A 100 -31.87 8.97 -11.97
C GLU A 100 -31.04 8.44 -13.16
N ASP A 101 -31.60 7.57 -14.01
CA ASP A 101 -30.88 6.84 -15.09
C ASP A 101 -30.37 7.71 -16.26
N ALA A 102 -30.98 8.87 -16.50
CA ALA A 102 -30.72 9.70 -17.70
C ALA A 102 -29.24 10.12 -17.83
N ALA A 103 -28.57 10.44 -16.72
CA ALA A 103 -27.23 11.06 -16.75
C ALA A 103 -26.15 10.23 -17.44
N LEU A 104 -26.12 8.90 -17.25
CA LEU A 104 -25.06 8.05 -17.83
C LEU A 104 -25.44 7.55 -19.24
N GLU A 105 -26.72 7.34 -19.50
CA GLU A 105 -27.20 6.88 -20.82
C GLU A 105 -27.23 8.00 -21.86
N GLU A 106 -27.42 9.24 -21.41
CA GLU A 106 -27.45 10.44 -22.25
C GLU A 106 -26.10 11.18 -22.27
N PHE A 107 -25.07 10.65 -21.60
CA PHE A 107 -23.75 11.29 -21.57
C PHE A 107 -23.07 11.25 -22.94
N ASP A 108 -22.80 12.44 -23.46
CA ASP A 108 -21.92 12.65 -24.61
C ASP A 108 -20.72 13.50 -24.15
N PRO A 109 -19.48 13.00 -24.25
CA PRO A 109 -18.30 13.79 -23.90
C PRO A 109 -18.18 15.05 -24.78
N MET A 110 -18.80 15.07 -25.96
CA MET A 110 -18.75 16.18 -26.92
C MET A 110 -19.88 17.21 -26.77
N SER A 111 -20.78 17.06 -25.80
CA SER A 111 -21.88 18.03 -25.62
C SER A 111 -21.55 19.18 -24.64
N HIS A 112 -20.45 19.11 -23.90
CA HIS A 112 -20.14 19.98 -22.76
C HIS A 112 -18.74 20.62 -22.87
N THR A 113 -18.62 21.81 -23.47
CA THR A 113 -17.31 22.32 -23.97
C THR A 113 -17.01 23.77 -23.69
N LEU A 114 -17.62 24.37 -22.67
CA LEU A 114 -17.14 25.68 -22.24
C LEU A 114 -15.74 25.50 -21.60
N PRO A 115 -14.76 26.37 -21.91
CA PRO A 115 -13.44 26.31 -21.26
C PRO A 115 -13.52 26.33 -19.73
N GLU A 116 -14.48 27.07 -19.18
CA GLU A 116 -14.78 27.14 -17.75
C GLU A 116 -15.25 25.79 -17.18
N GLU A 117 -16.02 25.02 -17.96
CA GLU A 117 -16.44 23.67 -17.57
C GLU A 117 -15.26 22.70 -17.57
N ILE A 118 -14.36 22.81 -18.55
CA ILE A 118 -13.14 21.99 -18.63
C ILE A 118 -12.22 22.25 -17.43
N ILE A 119 -12.04 23.52 -17.04
CA ILE A 119 -11.30 23.92 -15.84
C ILE A 119 -11.89 23.23 -14.60
N TRP A 120 -13.21 23.32 -14.43
CA TRP A 120 -13.90 22.70 -13.30
C TRP A 120 -13.77 21.17 -13.29
N ILE A 121 -13.90 20.51 -14.45
CA ILE A 121 -13.73 19.05 -14.58
C ILE A 121 -12.31 18.63 -14.15
N MET A 122 -11.28 19.33 -14.63
CA MET A 122 -9.88 19.05 -14.28
C MET A 122 -9.62 19.19 -12.78
N ASP A 123 -10.16 20.24 -12.15
CA ASP A 123 -10.03 20.52 -10.72
C ASP A 123 -10.76 19.49 -9.86
N GLN A 124 -11.96 19.08 -10.29
CA GLN A 124 -12.73 18.04 -9.61
C GLN A 124 -12.03 16.67 -9.72
N MET A 125 -11.43 16.35 -10.87
CA MET A 125 -10.60 15.15 -11.04
C MET A 125 -9.37 15.18 -10.14
N LEU A 126 -8.67 16.32 -10.04
CA LEU A 126 -7.53 16.48 -9.14
C LEU A 126 -7.95 16.30 -7.67
N SER A 127 -9.12 16.82 -7.30
CA SER A 127 -9.68 16.64 -5.96
C SER A 127 -9.99 15.17 -5.65
N PHE A 128 -10.52 14.43 -6.63
CA PHE A 128 -10.72 12.98 -6.49
C PHE A 128 -9.41 12.18 -6.45
N GLU A 129 -8.40 12.59 -7.20
CA GLU A 129 -7.06 12.01 -7.15
C GLU A 129 -6.46 12.17 -5.74
N MET A 130 -6.53 13.36 -5.14
CA MET A 130 -6.03 13.58 -3.78
C MET A 130 -6.83 12.77 -2.73
N ALA A 131 -8.15 12.71 -2.87
CA ALA A 131 -8.98 11.87 -1.99
C ALA A 131 -8.66 10.36 -2.12
N TRP A 132 -8.21 9.91 -3.29
CA TRP A 132 -7.73 8.54 -3.53
C TRP A 132 -6.36 8.31 -2.89
N HIS A 133 -5.43 9.26 -2.98
CA HIS A 133 -4.14 9.22 -2.26
C HIS A 133 -4.32 9.11 -0.73
N GLU A 134 -5.43 9.63 -0.19
CA GLU A 134 -5.82 9.52 1.22
C GLU A 134 -6.51 8.18 1.58
N GLY A 135 -6.69 7.27 0.62
CA GLY A 135 -7.23 5.92 0.84
C GLY A 135 -8.69 5.72 0.42
N SER A 136 -9.35 6.72 -0.19
CA SER A 136 -10.70 6.50 -0.75
C SER A 136 -10.63 5.61 -2.00
N PRO A 137 -11.54 4.64 -2.21
CA PRO A 137 -11.51 3.79 -3.40
C PRO A 137 -11.69 4.56 -4.71
N LEU A 138 -11.11 4.04 -5.81
CA LEU A 138 -11.30 4.61 -7.16
C LEU A 138 -12.78 4.64 -7.57
N SER A 139 -13.58 3.65 -7.15
CA SER A 139 -15.02 3.57 -7.43
C SER A 139 -15.83 4.73 -6.84
N GLN A 140 -15.37 5.33 -5.74
CA GLN A 140 -16.02 6.48 -5.08
C GLN A 140 -15.44 7.84 -5.52
N THR A 141 -14.34 7.82 -6.27
CA THR A 141 -13.57 9.01 -6.64
C THR A 141 -13.46 9.11 -8.16
N LEU A 142 -12.31 8.79 -8.75
CA LEU A 142 -12.00 9.01 -10.16
C LEU A 142 -12.86 8.17 -11.11
N PHE A 143 -13.20 6.93 -10.73
CA PHE A 143 -14.08 6.09 -11.55
C PHE A 143 -15.55 6.46 -11.43
N THR A 144 -15.89 7.60 -10.81
CA THR A 144 -17.20 8.24 -11.01
C THR A 144 -17.20 9.14 -12.26
N SER A 145 -16.04 9.51 -12.79
CA SER A 145 -15.96 10.38 -13.97
C SER A 145 -16.45 9.66 -15.23
N LEU A 146 -17.46 10.24 -15.89
CA LEU A 146 -17.99 9.73 -17.15
C LEU A 146 -16.97 9.87 -18.29
N HIS A 147 -16.07 10.85 -18.22
CA HIS A 147 -14.97 11.00 -19.17
C HIS A 147 -13.96 9.85 -19.05
N LEU A 148 -13.48 9.55 -17.83
CA LEU A 148 -12.57 8.42 -17.62
C LEU A 148 -13.26 7.09 -17.98
N TYR A 149 -14.54 6.94 -17.64
CA TYR A 149 -15.33 5.78 -18.03
C TYR A 149 -15.41 5.57 -19.55
N ASN A 150 -15.56 6.65 -20.32
CA ASN A 150 -15.71 6.62 -21.77
C ASN A 150 -14.39 6.32 -22.51
N ILE A 151 -13.28 6.88 -22.02
CA ILE A 151 -11.97 6.76 -22.68
C ILE A 151 -11.19 5.51 -22.26
N LEU A 152 -11.34 5.06 -21.01
CA LEU A 152 -10.63 3.89 -20.50
C LEU A 152 -11.31 2.61 -20.96
N SER A 153 -10.56 1.79 -21.70
CA SER A 153 -11.01 0.49 -22.17
C SER A 153 -10.74 -0.60 -21.13
N THR A 154 -11.58 -1.63 -21.13
CA THR A 154 -11.34 -2.88 -20.39
C THR A 154 -10.36 -3.82 -21.11
N ASN A 155 -9.89 -3.43 -22.30
CA ASN A 155 -8.89 -4.16 -23.07
C ASN A 155 -7.68 -3.28 -23.34
N HIS A 156 -6.55 -3.90 -23.69
CA HIS A 156 -5.38 -3.17 -24.16
C HIS A 156 -5.67 -2.49 -25.50
N VAL A 157 -5.59 -1.16 -25.52
CA VAL A 157 -5.77 -0.33 -26.71
C VAL A 157 -4.54 0.58 -26.81
N PRO A 158 -3.92 0.75 -28.00
CA PRO A 158 -2.80 1.68 -28.15
C PRO A 158 -3.25 3.13 -27.92
N LEU A 159 -2.32 3.99 -27.51
CA LEU A 159 -2.64 5.35 -27.05
C LEU A 159 -3.44 6.15 -28.09
N GLU A 160 -3.11 6.02 -29.37
CA GLU A 160 -3.77 6.76 -30.46
C GLU A 160 -5.23 6.38 -30.63
N LYS A 161 -5.62 5.17 -30.24
CA LYS A 161 -7.01 4.68 -30.35
C LYS A 161 -7.84 4.94 -29.09
N MET A 162 -7.22 5.44 -28.02
CA MET A 162 -7.93 5.87 -26.82
C MET A 162 -8.53 7.26 -27.06
N GLU A 163 -9.66 7.32 -27.75
CA GLU A 163 -10.39 8.55 -28.05
C GLU A 163 -11.75 8.56 -27.36
N PHE A 164 -12.33 9.76 -27.19
CA PHE A 164 -13.69 9.87 -26.69
C PHE A 164 -14.70 9.38 -27.73
N HIS A 165 -15.56 8.46 -27.33
CA HIS A 165 -16.65 7.95 -28.16
C HIS A 165 -17.88 8.84 -27.97
N SER A 166 -18.28 9.55 -29.03
CA SER A 166 -19.50 10.34 -29.06
C SER A 166 -20.67 9.53 -29.60
N THR A 167 -21.84 9.68 -28.98
CA THR A 167 -23.11 9.09 -29.42
C THR A 167 -23.83 9.97 -30.44
N SER A 168 -23.43 11.23 -30.60
CA SER A 168 -24.05 12.18 -31.51
C SER A 168 -23.40 12.12 -32.91
N SER A 169 -24.22 12.14 -33.96
CA SER A 169 -23.76 12.14 -35.36
C SER A 169 -23.23 13.50 -35.83
N LEU A 170 -23.27 14.52 -34.97
CA LEU A 170 -22.81 15.87 -35.23
C LEU A 170 -21.34 15.98 -34.81
N ASN A 171 -20.44 15.45 -35.65
CA ASN A 171 -19.00 15.62 -35.51
C ASN A 171 -18.59 17.08 -35.72
N ARG A 172 -18.87 17.96 -34.75
CA ARG A 172 -18.18 19.24 -34.66
C ARG A 172 -16.82 19.01 -34.01
N PRO A 173 -15.72 19.49 -34.60
CA PRO A 173 -14.43 19.41 -33.94
C PRO A 173 -14.49 20.27 -32.67
N GLN A 174 -14.27 19.66 -31.52
CA GLN A 174 -14.15 20.34 -30.23
C GLN A 174 -12.77 20.05 -29.65
N PRO A 175 -11.76 20.86 -30.01
CA PRO A 175 -10.37 20.60 -29.64
C PRO A 175 -10.16 20.60 -28.12
N LEU A 176 -10.95 21.38 -27.39
CA LEU A 176 -10.97 21.42 -25.92
C LEU A 176 -11.22 20.03 -25.30
N VAL A 177 -12.06 19.21 -25.92
CA VAL A 177 -12.33 17.86 -25.43
C VAL A 177 -11.39 16.86 -26.09
N THR A 178 -11.34 16.86 -27.42
CA THR A 178 -10.65 15.81 -28.19
C THR A 178 -9.14 15.86 -28.07
N SER A 179 -8.55 17.04 -27.82
CA SER A 179 -7.11 17.19 -27.59
C SER A 179 -6.82 17.42 -26.10
N ILE A 180 -7.36 18.50 -25.53
CA ILE A 180 -6.95 18.98 -24.21
C ILE A 180 -7.44 18.09 -23.05
N LEU A 181 -8.76 17.90 -22.91
CA LEU A 181 -9.31 17.06 -21.85
C LEU A 181 -8.87 15.60 -22.01
N ARG A 182 -8.79 15.13 -23.27
CA ARG A 182 -8.27 13.80 -23.61
C ARG A 182 -6.85 13.60 -23.06
N ALA A 183 -5.94 14.52 -23.35
CA ALA A 183 -4.56 14.45 -22.88
C ALA A 183 -4.49 14.48 -21.34
N TYR A 184 -5.28 15.33 -20.69
CA TYR A 184 -5.36 15.39 -19.23
C TYR A 184 -5.84 14.07 -18.62
N CYS A 185 -6.94 13.49 -19.12
CA CYS A 185 -7.50 12.23 -18.65
C CYS A 185 -6.53 11.06 -18.81
N LEU A 186 -5.84 10.96 -19.95
CA LEU A 186 -4.88 9.90 -20.22
C LEU A 186 -3.61 10.06 -19.39
N GLY A 187 -3.10 11.29 -19.24
CA GLY A 187 -2.00 11.58 -18.33
C GLY A 187 -2.34 11.26 -16.87
N LEU A 188 -3.57 11.56 -16.44
CA LEU A 188 -4.08 11.20 -15.12
C LEU A 188 -4.12 9.68 -14.96
N ALA A 189 -4.67 8.93 -15.92
CA ALA A 189 -4.69 7.47 -15.88
C ALA A 189 -3.28 6.88 -15.74
N LYS A 190 -2.27 7.43 -16.44
CA LYS A 190 -0.89 6.99 -16.27
C LYS A 190 -0.30 7.35 -14.90
N CYS A 191 -0.65 8.51 -14.33
CA CYS A 191 -0.28 8.85 -12.95
C CYS A 191 -0.83 7.81 -11.95
N LEU A 192 -2.09 7.39 -12.10
CA LEU A 192 -2.69 6.36 -11.23
C LEU A 192 -1.92 5.03 -11.31
N ASP A 193 -1.54 4.62 -12.52
CA ASP A 193 -0.76 3.41 -12.77
C ASP A 193 0.60 3.48 -12.06
N SER A 194 1.33 4.58 -12.21
CA SER A 194 2.64 4.77 -11.57
C SER A 194 2.55 4.82 -10.04
N VAL A 195 1.49 5.43 -9.48
CA VAL A 195 1.24 5.45 -8.03
C VAL A 195 0.93 4.05 -7.49
N ILE A 196 0.05 3.30 -8.17
CA ILE A 196 -0.29 1.93 -7.79
C ILE A 196 0.96 1.07 -7.83
N LEU A 197 1.78 1.17 -8.89
CA LEU A 197 3.01 0.40 -9.02
C LEU A 197 4.00 0.70 -7.89
N GLU A 198 4.17 1.98 -7.53
CA GLU A 198 5.08 2.37 -6.44
C GLU A 198 4.59 1.85 -5.08
N ILE A 199 3.32 2.04 -4.74
CA ILE A 199 2.76 1.61 -3.45
C ILE A 199 2.78 0.07 -3.35
N THR A 200 2.37 -0.64 -4.40
CA THR A 200 2.33 -2.11 -4.42
C THR A 200 3.70 -2.76 -4.47
N SER A 201 4.76 -2.00 -4.82
CA SER A 201 6.14 -2.47 -4.75
C SER A 201 6.71 -2.51 -3.32
N GLU A 202 6.02 -1.91 -2.36
CA GLU A 202 6.46 -1.79 -0.96
C GLU A 202 5.43 -2.36 0.02
N HIS A 203 5.75 -2.35 1.32
CA HIS A 203 4.84 -2.91 2.34
C HIS A 203 3.75 -1.91 2.71
N PHE A 204 2.50 -2.30 2.49
CA PHE A 204 1.30 -1.57 2.89
C PHE A 204 0.15 -2.54 3.21
N TYR A 205 -0.90 -2.04 3.86
CA TYR A 205 -2.11 -2.82 4.13
C TYR A 205 -3.26 -2.41 3.21
N GLU A 206 -3.66 -3.30 2.30
CA GLU A 206 -4.80 -3.11 1.38
C GLU A 206 -6.10 -2.87 2.17
N GLU A 207 -6.94 -1.96 1.67
CA GLU A 207 -8.21 -1.50 2.27
C GLU A 207 -8.07 -0.77 3.62
N GLU A 208 -6.86 -0.57 4.12
CA GLU A 208 -6.59 0.20 5.34
C GLU A 208 -5.72 1.43 5.05
N ASP A 209 -4.55 1.22 4.44
CA ASP A 209 -3.62 2.30 4.04
C ASP A 209 -3.99 2.89 2.68
N PHE A 210 -4.45 2.03 1.76
CA PHE A 210 -4.69 2.35 0.37
C PHE A 210 -5.54 1.26 -0.30
N ILE A 211 -6.24 1.64 -1.37
CA ILE A 211 -7.05 0.72 -2.18
C ILE A 211 -6.53 0.77 -3.60
N SER A 212 -5.91 -0.34 -4.03
CA SER A 212 -5.28 -0.50 -5.33
C SER A 212 -6.24 -1.00 -6.41
N ALA A 213 -7.48 -1.35 -6.04
CA ALA A 213 -8.46 -1.96 -6.95
C ALA A 213 -8.78 -1.07 -8.17
N THR A 214 -8.42 -1.55 -9.36
CA THR A 214 -8.64 -0.85 -10.65
C THR A 214 -9.86 -1.35 -11.44
N PHE A 215 -10.58 -2.35 -10.91
CA PHE A 215 -11.81 -2.90 -11.50
C PHE A 215 -11.67 -3.31 -12.99
N SER A 216 -10.47 -3.74 -13.40
CA SER A 216 -10.14 -4.11 -14.78
C SER A 216 -10.38 -2.99 -15.80
N ARG A 217 -10.07 -1.74 -15.43
CA ARG A 217 -10.19 -0.57 -16.33
C ARG A 217 -8.88 0.14 -16.64
N LEU A 218 -7.84 -0.08 -15.86
CA LEU A 218 -6.58 0.63 -16.02
C LEU A 218 -5.57 -0.25 -16.79
N TYR A 219 -5.57 -0.13 -18.13
CA TYR A 219 -4.65 -0.86 -19.02
C TYR A 219 -3.66 0.08 -19.74
N VAL A 220 -3.05 1.01 -19.00
CA VAL A 220 -2.04 1.96 -19.53
C VAL A 220 -0.60 1.58 -19.17
N SER A 221 -0.41 0.55 -18.34
CA SER A 221 0.91 0.10 -17.87
C SER A 221 1.88 -0.31 -18.97
N LYS A 222 1.37 -0.72 -20.13
CA LYS A 222 2.19 -1.15 -21.27
C LYS A 222 2.62 -0.03 -22.21
N ILE A 223 2.11 1.18 -21.99
CA ILE A 223 2.44 2.36 -22.80
C ILE A 223 3.50 3.16 -22.04
N ASP A 224 4.49 3.65 -22.78
CA ASP A 224 5.60 4.41 -22.21
C ASP A 224 5.13 5.79 -21.73
N GLU A 225 5.76 6.30 -20.69
CA GLU A 225 5.45 7.60 -20.10
C GLU A 225 5.73 8.76 -21.05
N ASP A 226 6.78 8.62 -21.87
CA ASP A 226 7.17 9.60 -22.87
C ASP A 226 6.04 9.85 -23.89
N ASP A 227 5.25 8.84 -24.22
CA ASP A 227 4.10 8.97 -25.14
C ASP A 227 3.00 9.86 -24.54
N PHE A 228 2.73 9.72 -23.24
CA PHE A 228 1.77 10.57 -22.53
C PHE A 228 2.28 12.00 -22.35
N LEU A 229 3.59 12.18 -22.15
CA LEU A 229 4.22 13.50 -22.09
C LEU A 229 4.12 14.22 -23.44
N ALA A 230 4.45 13.54 -24.54
CA ALA A 230 4.30 14.08 -25.88
C ALA A 230 2.83 14.45 -26.18
N LEU A 231 1.88 13.66 -25.70
CA LEU A 231 0.45 13.95 -25.82
C LEU A 231 0.05 15.23 -25.07
N LEU A 232 0.55 15.43 -23.84
CA LEU A 232 0.29 16.64 -23.05
C LEU A 232 0.95 17.88 -23.68
N GLU A 233 2.16 17.74 -24.22
CA GLU A 233 2.85 18.81 -24.95
C GLU A 233 2.10 19.20 -26.23
N THR A 234 1.54 18.23 -26.95
CA THR A 234 0.68 18.47 -28.11
C THR A 234 -0.58 19.23 -27.71
N ALA A 235 -1.24 18.84 -26.62
CA ALA A 235 -2.42 19.54 -26.10
C ALA A 235 -2.13 20.99 -25.68
N VAL A 236 -0.94 21.26 -25.15
CA VAL A 236 -0.46 22.61 -24.86
C VAL A 236 -0.32 23.43 -26.15
N SER A 237 0.30 22.86 -27.19
CA SER A 237 0.41 23.53 -28.49
C SER A 237 -0.96 23.79 -29.15
N ASP A 238 -1.88 22.84 -29.02
CA ASP A 238 -3.25 22.98 -29.54
C ASP A 238 -4.03 24.07 -28.80
N LEU A 239 -3.86 24.19 -27.48
CA LEU A 239 -4.49 25.23 -26.67
C LEU A 239 -4.07 26.64 -27.11
N ASP A 240 -2.81 26.83 -27.46
CA ASP A 240 -2.30 28.12 -27.94
C ASP A 240 -2.97 28.55 -29.24
N ALA A 241 -3.29 27.58 -30.12
CA ALA A 241 -3.94 27.81 -31.41
C ALA A 241 -5.45 28.11 -31.32
N LEU A 242 -6.10 27.88 -30.17
CA LEU A 242 -7.54 28.13 -30.00
C LEU A 242 -7.84 29.62 -29.84
N ASP A 243 -9.03 30.04 -30.27
CA ASP A 243 -9.51 31.41 -30.08
C ASP A 243 -10.23 31.53 -28.72
N LEU A 244 -9.46 31.75 -27.66
CA LEU A 244 -9.91 31.84 -26.26
C LEU A 244 -9.29 33.06 -25.58
N SER A 245 -9.93 33.57 -24.53
CA SER A 245 -9.34 34.64 -23.72
C SER A 245 -8.04 34.17 -23.07
N GLN A 246 -7.07 35.09 -22.94
CA GLN A 246 -5.76 34.75 -22.38
C GLN A 246 -5.88 34.16 -20.97
N GLN A 247 -6.79 34.69 -20.15
CA GLN A 247 -7.03 34.21 -18.79
C GLN A 247 -7.49 32.74 -18.75
N LEU A 248 -8.38 32.33 -19.66
CA LEU A 248 -8.84 30.94 -19.75
C LEU A 248 -7.75 30.01 -20.31
N LYS A 249 -6.98 30.49 -21.29
CA LYS A 249 -5.81 29.75 -21.79
C LYS A 249 -4.80 29.49 -20.68
N ASP A 250 -4.44 30.51 -19.92
CA ASP A 250 -3.48 30.41 -18.82
C ASP A 250 -3.97 29.42 -17.75
N ALA A 251 -5.26 29.46 -17.40
CA ALA A 251 -5.85 28.54 -16.45
C ALA A 251 -5.77 27.07 -16.89
N VAL A 252 -6.12 26.77 -18.15
CA VAL A 252 -6.03 25.40 -18.69
C VAL A 252 -4.56 24.97 -18.84
N MET A 253 -3.70 25.88 -19.30
CA MET A 253 -2.26 25.66 -19.47
C MET A 253 -1.59 25.26 -18.16
N VAL A 254 -1.89 25.94 -17.06
CA VAL A 254 -1.33 25.61 -15.73
C VAL A 254 -1.74 24.19 -15.28
N ARG A 255 -2.98 23.77 -15.55
CA ARG A 255 -3.47 22.40 -15.23
C ARG A 255 -2.79 21.33 -16.08
N LEU A 256 -2.57 21.58 -17.37
CA LEU A 256 -1.80 20.69 -18.24
C LEU A 256 -0.34 20.58 -17.79
N ARG A 257 0.30 21.70 -17.44
CA ARG A 257 1.67 21.73 -16.91
C ARG A 257 1.78 20.97 -15.58
N LEU A 258 0.83 21.16 -14.67
CA LEU A 258 0.75 20.38 -13.43
C LEU A 258 0.68 18.89 -13.75
N ARG A 259 -0.18 18.48 -14.69
CA ARG A 259 -0.33 17.07 -15.07
C ARG A 259 0.97 16.50 -15.65
N SER A 260 1.67 17.24 -16.51
CA SER A 260 2.98 16.82 -17.03
C SER A 260 4.01 16.67 -15.92
N LEU A 261 4.03 17.57 -14.94
CA LEU A 261 4.95 17.50 -13.81
C LEU A 261 4.61 16.35 -12.86
N LEU A 262 3.32 16.12 -12.57
CA LEU A 262 2.86 14.96 -11.80
C LEU A 262 3.27 13.67 -12.49
N LEU A 263 3.07 13.54 -13.80
CA LEU A 263 3.47 12.37 -14.56
C LEU A 263 4.99 12.11 -14.44
N LYS A 264 5.83 13.14 -14.63
CA LYS A 264 7.29 13.04 -14.45
C LYS A 264 7.69 12.74 -13.00
N ALA A 265 6.99 13.29 -12.03
CA ALA A 265 7.30 13.12 -10.61
C ALA A 265 6.89 11.75 -10.09
N LEU A 266 5.78 11.21 -10.58
CA LEU A 266 5.20 9.94 -10.15
C LEU A 266 5.79 8.73 -10.89
N SER A 267 6.46 8.95 -12.01
CA SER A 267 7.11 7.90 -12.81
C SER A 267 7.90 6.87 -12.00
N PRO A 268 7.83 5.57 -12.34
CA PRO A 268 8.67 4.54 -11.76
C PRO A 268 10.12 4.79 -12.16
N GLY A 269 10.88 5.43 -11.26
CA GLY A 269 12.30 5.73 -11.45
C GLY A 269 13.15 5.14 -10.34
N GLY A 270 14.46 5.05 -10.58
CA GLY A 270 15.41 4.63 -9.55
C GLY A 270 15.37 5.56 -8.34
N LEU A 271 15.07 5.01 -7.17
CA LEU A 271 15.15 5.71 -5.88
C LEU A 271 16.62 5.74 -5.42
N VAL A 272 17.40 6.58 -6.08
CA VAL A 272 18.85 6.73 -5.89
C VAL A 272 19.20 8.12 -5.34
N MET A 273 20.46 8.30 -4.93
CA MET A 273 20.93 9.54 -4.30
C MET A 273 20.64 10.81 -5.13
N GLN A 274 20.78 10.72 -6.46
CA GLN A 274 20.57 11.83 -7.39
C GLN A 274 19.24 11.70 -8.14
N SER A 275 18.16 11.36 -7.41
CA SER A 275 16.83 11.31 -8.00
C SER A 275 16.35 12.71 -8.39
N VAL A 276 15.64 12.81 -9.51
CA VAL A 276 14.99 14.04 -9.99
C VAL A 276 13.65 14.32 -9.30
N LYS A 277 13.10 13.34 -8.55
CA LYS A 277 11.79 13.45 -7.89
C LYS A 277 11.68 14.67 -6.95
N PRO A 278 12.66 14.98 -6.07
CA PRO A 278 12.57 16.15 -5.19
C PRO A 278 12.37 17.47 -5.94
N ASP A 279 13.09 17.68 -7.03
CA ASP A 279 12.96 18.90 -7.84
C ASP A 279 11.64 18.96 -8.59
N ALA A 280 11.13 17.82 -9.05
CA ALA A 280 9.82 17.72 -9.65
C ALA A 280 8.71 18.08 -8.64
N PHE A 281 8.74 17.54 -7.42
CA PHE A 281 7.76 17.86 -6.37
C PHE A 281 7.87 19.31 -5.87
N ARG A 282 9.07 19.90 -5.83
CA ARG A 282 9.24 21.35 -5.58
C ARG A 282 8.60 22.19 -6.68
N SER A 283 8.75 21.77 -7.94
CA SER A 283 8.16 22.45 -9.10
C SER A 283 6.63 22.35 -9.09
N ILE A 284 6.09 21.18 -8.73
CA ILE A 284 4.64 20.99 -8.52
C ILE A 284 4.14 21.94 -7.44
N LYS A 285 4.82 21.98 -6.29
CA LYS A 285 4.46 22.87 -5.18
C LYS A 285 4.48 24.34 -5.59
N GLY A 286 5.45 24.74 -6.41
CA GLY A 286 5.56 26.10 -6.95
C GLY A 286 4.40 26.52 -7.85
N LEU A 287 3.70 25.58 -8.49
CA LEU A 287 2.53 25.86 -9.33
C LEU A 287 1.20 25.90 -8.56
N LEU A 288 1.18 25.51 -7.27
CA LEU A 288 -0.07 25.42 -6.53
C LEU A 288 -0.76 26.78 -6.37
N SER A 289 0.00 27.88 -6.21
CA SER A 289 -0.58 29.22 -6.16
C SER A 289 -1.30 29.58 -7.46
N ASP A 290 -0.69 29.29 -8.60
CA ASP A 290 -1.22 29.64 -9.91
C ASP A 290 -2.51 28.84 -10.22
N ILE A 291 -2.56 27.60 -9.75
CA ILE A 291 -3.74 26.73 -9.86
C ILE A 291 -4.87 27.24 -8.96
N ASP A 292 -4.55 27.60 -7.73
CA ASP A 292 -5.52 28.12 -6.76
C ASP A 292 -6.12 29.46 -7.22
N ASP A 293 -5.27 30.38 -7.70
CA ASP A 293 -5.67 31.70 -8.21
C ASP A 293 -6.62 31.59 -9.43
N THR A 294 -6.50 30.51 -10.21
CA THR A 294 -7.32 30.28 -11.40
C THR A 294 -8.50 29.33 -11.17
N HIS A 295 -8.65 28.75 -9.98
CA HIS A 295 -9.73 27.81 -9.64
C HIS A 295 -11.13 28.44 -9.80
N SER A 296 -11.28 29.71 -9.40
CA SER A 296 -12.57 30.41 -9.46
C SER A 296 -13.11 30.64 -10.88
N LEU A 297 -12.29 30.40 -11.91
CA LEU A 297 -12.71 30.46 -13.31
C LEU A 297 -13.48 29.20 -13.73
N GLY A 298 -13.39 28.12 -12.95
CA GLY A 298 -14.14 26.91 -13.17
C GLY A 298 -15.64 27.13 -12.95
N LYS A 299 -16.45 26.58 -13.87
CA LYS A 299 -17.90 26.57 -13.74
C LYS A 299 -18.41 25.14 -13.78
N GLU A 300 -19.21 24.78 -12.79
CA GLU A 300 -19.88 23.48 -12.76
C GLU A 300 -20.77 23.28 -13.99
N THR A 301 -20.74 22.07 -14.54
CA THR A 301 -21.53 21.69 -15.71
C THR A 301 -23.01 21.65 -15.37
N SER A 302 -23.88 22.07 -16.31
CA SER A 302 -25.33 22.01 -16.11
C SER A 302 -25.90 20.58 -16.06
N VAL A 303 -25.14 19.62 -16.59
CA VAL A 303 -25.45 18.18 -16.60
C VAL A 303 -24.37 17.46 -15.78
N PRO A 304 -24.71 16.43 -14.99
CA PRO A 304 -23.73 15.69 -14.21
C PRO A 304 -22.73 14.93 -15.10
N VAL A 305 -21.43 15.22 -14.93
CA VAL A 305 -20.31 14.52 -15.60
C VAL A 305 -19.54 13.56 -14.66
N PHE A 306 -19.95 13.51 -13.39
CA PHE A 306 -19.51 12.54 -12.38
C PHE A 306 -20.74 11.81 -11.83
N SER A 307 -20.66 10.48 -11.72
CA SER A 307 -21.78 9.65 -11.27
C SER A 307 -21.29 8.35 -10.61
N GLU A 308 -21.88 8.01 -9.47
CA GLU A 308 -21.70 6.71 -8.81
C GLU A 308 -22.25 5.53 -9.65
N ARG A 309 -23.09 5.80 -10.66
CA ARG A 309 -23.63 4.78 -11.57
C ARG A 309 -22.56 4.01 -12.32
N VAL A 310 -21.39 4.60 -12.53
CA VAL A 310 -20.29 3.91 -13.19
C VAL A 310 -19.95 2.59 -12.48
N GLN A 311 -20.18 2.51 -11.16
CA GLN A 311 -19.94 1.31 -10.36
C GLN A 311 -20.68 0.07 -10.86
N ARG A 312 -21.83 0.21 -11.55
CA ARG A 312 -22.57 -0.92 -12.15
C ARG A 312 -21.81 -1.64 -13.26
N TYR A 313 -20.84 -0.96 -13.86
CA TYR A 313 -19.99 -1.47 -14.94
C TYR A 313 -18.55 -1.73 -14.50
N LEU A 314 -18.28 -1.55 -13.21
CA LEU A 314 -17.03 -1.98 -12.60
C LEU A 314 -17.19 -3.44 -12.21
N ALA A 315 -16.15 -4.25 -12.40
CA ALA A 315 -16.14 -5.63 -11.92
C ALA A 315 -15.97 -5.64 -10.38
N SER A 316 -17.00 -5.24 -9.65
CA SER A 316 -17.02 -5.14 -8.19
C SER A 316 -17.69 -6.36 -7.56
N ASN A 317 -17.10 -6.85 -6.47
CA ASN A 317 -17.68 -7.80 -5.53
C ASN A 317 -18.14 -7.12 -4.24
N THR A 318 -18.12 -5.79 -4.19
CA THR A 318 -18.54 -4.99 -3.04
C THR A 318 -19.81 -4.20 -3.34
N PRO A 319 -20.62 -3.91 -2.31
CA PRO A 319 -21.81 -3.07 -2.46
C PRO A 319 -21.47 -1.69 -3.07
N PRO A 320 -22.40 -1.09 -3.83
CA PRO A 320 -22.22 0.26 -4.34
C PRO A 320 -22.03 1.25 -3.19
N ARG A 321 -21.09 2.18 -3.35
CA ARG A 321 -20.78 3.18 -2.32
C ARG A 321 -21.00 4.58 -2.85
N PRO A 322 -21.49 5.52 -2.01
CA PRO A 322 -21.75 6.88 -2.45
C PRO A 322 -20.47 7.58 -2.88
N MET A 323 -20.58 8.51 -3.83
CA MET A 323 -19.46 9.34 -4.26
C MET A 323 -18.86 10.13 -3.08
N LYS A 324 -17.52 10.19 -3.03
CA LYS A 324 -16.79 10.92 -2.00
C LYS A 324 -17.05 12.42 -2.16
N LYS A 325 -17.33 13.13 -1.06
CA LYS A 325 -17.36 14.60 -1.06
C LYS A 325 -15.93 15.12 -0.93
N THR A 326 -15.55 16.05 -1.79
CA THR A 326 -14.24 16.70 -1.80
C THR A 326 -14.38 18.21 -1.63
N SER A 327 -13.32 18.88 -1.20
CA SER A 327 -13.25 20.33 -1.13
C SER A 327 -11.93 20.81 -1.73
N TRP A 328 -11.97 21.90 -2.49
CA TRP A 328 -10.78 22.44 -3.13
C TRP A 328 -9.67 22.86 -2.15
N PRO A 329 -9.97 23.51 -1.00
CA PRO A 329 -8.94 23.83 -0.01
C PRO A 329 -8.23 22.58 0.54
N ASP A 330 -8.98 21.49 0.75
CA ASP A 330 -8.41 20.22 1.19
C ASP A 330 -7.53 19.61 0.09
N THR A 331 -7.94 19.69 -1.19
CA THR A 331 -7.14 19.25 -2.35
C THR A 331 -5.78 19.94 -2.40
N VAL A 332 -5.76 21.28 -2.34
CA VAL A 332 -4.51 22.05 -2.39
C VAL A 332 -3.62 21.73 -1.19
N LYS A 333 -4.21 21.61 0.01
CA LYS A 333 -3.49 21.23 1.22
C LYS A 333 -2.90 19.83 1.12
N SER A 334 -3.67 18.87 0.63
CA SER A 334 -3.27 17.47 0.47
C SER A 334 -2.11 17.35 -0.52
N LEU A 335 -2.22 17.97 -1.70
CA LEU A 335 -1.16 17.98 -2.70
C LEU A 335 0.11 18.70 -2.20
N SER A 336 -0.03 19.82 -1.49
CA SER A 336 1.10 20.52 -0.87
C SER A 336 1.79 19.62 0.16
N GLN A 337 1.03 18.90 0.97
CA GLN A 337 1.57 17.96 1.95
C GLN A 337 2.34 16.83 1.25
N THR A 338 1.76 16.21 0.21
CA THR A 338 2.44 15.15 -0.55
C THR A 338 3.79 15.64 -1.11
N CYS A 339 3.84 16.87 -1.63
CA CYS A 339 5.08 17.47 -2.10
C CYS A 339 6.13 17.60 -0.98
N ASP A 340 5.72 18.12 0.18
CA ASP A 340 6.62 18.30 1.33
C ASP A 340 7.11 16.97 1.91
N ASP A 341 6.25 15.97 1.97
CA ASP A 341 6.58 14.65 2.52
C ASP A 341 7.50 13.88 1.57
N VAL A 342 7.27 13.92 0.26
CA VAL A 342 8.19 13.30 -0.70
C VAL A 342 9.56 14.00 -0.65
N VAL A 343 9.61 15.33 -0.61
CA VAL A 343 10.89 16.04 -0.48
C VAL A 343 11.59 15.69 0.85
N ALA A 344 10.84 15.56 1.95
CA ALA A 344 11.39 15.15 3.24
C ALA A 344 11.91 13.72 3.24
N ALA A 345 11.28 12.79 2.52
CA ALA A 345 11.74 11.41 2.36
C ALA A 345 13.16 11.36 1.79
N PHE A 346 13.47 12.20 0.79
CA PHE A 346 14.81 12.32 0.22
C PHE A 346 15.82 13.02 1.13
N GLY A 347 15.40 13.56 2.29
CA GLY A 347 16.30 14.09 3.31
C GLY A 347 17.26 13.03 3.88
N VAL A 348 16.94 11.74 3.73
CA VAL A 348 17.83 10.62 4.09
C VAL A 348 19.18 10.70 3.37
N THR A 349 19.25 11.34 2.20
CA THR A 349 20.48 11.53 1.43
C THR A 349 21.54 12.34 2.18
N ALA A 350 21.12 13.19 3.14
CA ALA A 350 22.04 13.96 3.97
C ALA A 350 22.84 13.09 4.96
N LEU A 351 22.46 11.82 5.15
CA LEU A 351 23.18 10.87 5.99
C LEU A 351 24.32 10.15 5.24
N ALA A 352 24.42 10.33 3.92
CA ALA A 352 25.48 9.71 3.13
C ALA A 352 26.85 10.36 3.37
N PRO A 353 27.96 9.63 3.16
CA PRO A 353 28.02 8.20 2.80
C PRO A 353 27.91 7.25 4.01
N ASP A 354 27.98 7.78 5.24
CA ASP A 354 28.23 6.98 6.44
C ASP A 354 26.98 6.28 6.98
N PHE A 355 25.78 6.83 6.74
CA PHE A 355 24.47 6.33 7.19
C PHE A 355 24.49 5.73 8.61
N ALA A 356 25.02 6.49 9.57
CA ALA A 356 25.12 6.03 10.95
C ALA A 356 23.77 5.45 11.43
N PRO A 357 23.71 4.17 11.88
CA PRO A 357 22.45 3.46 12.15
C PRO A 357 21.49 4.22 13.07
N ALA A 358 22.00 4.80 14.16
CA ALA A 358 21.21 5.61 15.07
C ALA A 358 20.66 6.90 14.43
N ALA A 359 21.40 7.53 13.51
CA ALA A 359 20.93 8.71 12.77
C ALA A 359 19.87 8.32 11.74
N LEU A 360 20.06 7.18 11.06
CA LEU A 360 19.07 6.63 10.13
C LEU A 360 17.76 6.28 10.85
N MET A 361 17.84 5.60 12.00
CA MET A 361 16.66 5.27 12.81
C MET A 361 15.92 6.54 13.28
N ARG A 362 16.66 7.56 13.71
CA ARG A 362 16.09 8.87 14.06
C ARG A 362 15.43 9.56 12.87
N PHE A 363 16.03 9.47 11.69
CA PHE A 363 15.44 9.99 10.46
C PHE A 363 14.09 9.32 10.17
N VAL A 364 14.03 7.99 10.19
CA VAL A 364 12.79 7.23 9.95
C VAL A 364 11.69 7.63 10.94
N TRP A 365 12.00 7.69 12.23
CA TRP A 365 11.03 8.13 13.25
C TRP A 365 10.64 9.59 13.09
N SER A 366 11.59 10.48 12.77
CA SER A 366 11.31 11.89 12.52
C SER A 366 10.37 12.05 11.32
N PHE A 367 10.59 11.29 10.25
CA PHE A 367 9.72 11.28 9.08
C PHE A 367 8.31 10.79 9.44
N SER A 368 8.20 9.64 10.12
CA SER A 368 6.93 9.07 10.57
C SER A 368 6.14 10.01 11.50
N SER A 369 6.83 10.79 12.33
CA SER A 369 6.25 11.73 13.30
C SER A 369 5.78 13.06 12.72
N ARG A 370 5.93 13.29 11.41
CA ARG A 370 5.45 14.52 10.76
C ARG A 370 3.93 14.69 10.96
N LEU A 371 3.50 15.95 11.06
CA LEU A 371 2.10 16.34 11.19
C LEU A 371 1.73 17.33 10.07
N PRO A 372 0.68 17.06 9.27
CA PRO A 372 -0.09 15.82 9.23
C PRO A 372 0.77 14.60 8.88
N HIS A 373 0.30 13.39 9.21
CA HIS A 373 1.07 12.16 8.98
C HIS A 373 1.33 11.92 7.49
N PRO A 374 2.52 11.40 7.12
CA PRO A 374 2.84 11.14 5.72
C PRO A 374 1.85 10.16 5.06
N GLN A 375 1.35 10.54 3.89
CA GLN A 375 0.46 9.70 3.09
C GLN A 375 1.15 8.43 2.61
N THR A 376 0.37 7.42 2.22
CA THR A 376 0.85 6.10 1.82
C THR A 376 1.89 6.16 0.69
N TYR A 377 1.71 7.05 -0.29
CA TYR A 377 2.70 7.25 -1.36
C TYR A 377 4.05 7.78 -0.84
N ALA A 378 4.07 8.77 0.05
CA ALA A 378 5.33 9.27 0.61
C ALA A 378 6.02 8.21 1.51
N ARG A 379 5.21 7.40 2.22
CA ARG A 379 5.71 6.26 2.99
C ARG A 379 6.31 5.18 2.08
N SER A 380 5.69 4.87 0.92
CA SER A 380 6.25 3.91 -0.04
C SER A 380 7.56 4.43 -0.64
N ILE A 381 7.66 5.72 -1.01
CA ILE A 381 8.92 6.32 -1.46
C ILE A 381 10.03 6.19 -0.41
N THR A 382 9.72 6.45 0.86
CA THR A 382 10.71 6.31 1.95
C THR A 382 11.11 4.85 2.13
N GLN A 383 10.17 3.91 2.08
CA GLN A 383 10.48 2.48 2.10
C GLN A 383 11.37 2.09 0.92
N GLY A 384 11.05 2.55 -0.28
CA GLY A 384 11.82 2.21 -1.46
C GLY A 384 13.25 2.76 -1.44
N LEU A 385 13.45 3.97 -0.89
CA LEU A 385 14.79 4.52 -0.63
C LEU A 385 15.61 3.66 0.34
N LEU A 386 14.97 2.93 1.26
CA LEU A 386 15.66 2.11 2.25
C LEU A 386 15.78 0.64 1.82
N PHE A 387 14.83 0.10 1.06
CA PHE A 387 14.63 -1.35 0.92
C PHE A 387 14.45 -1.88 -0.51
N LYS A 388 14.13 -1.05 -1.51
CA LYS A 388 13.89 -1.52 -2.90
C LYS A 388 15.11 -2.17 -3.53
N SER A 389 16.29 -1.77 -3.08
CA SER A 389 17.57 -2.44 -3.37
C SER A 389 18.09 -3.15 -2.12
N SER A 390 19.05 -4.07 -2.25
CA SER A 390 19.76 -4.72 -1.13
C SER A 390 20.70 -3.78 -0.34
N SER A 391 20.43 -2.48 -0.42
CA SER A 391 21.22 -1.39 0.12
C SER A 391 20.35 -0.17 0.38
N VAL A 392 20.77 0.66 1.33
CA VAL A 392 20.18 1.98 1.60
C VAL A 392 20.57 2.93 0.46
N ILE A 393 19.56 3.48 -0.23
CA ILE A 393 19.67 4.39 -1.38
C ILE A 393 20.63 3.86 -2.46
N SER A 394 20.66 2.54 -2.67
CA SER A 394 21.57 1.89 -3.63
C SER A 394 23.06 2.11 -3.37
N THR A 395 23.46 2.48 -2.14
CA THR A 395 24.85 2.82 -1.78
C THR A 395 25.43 1.98 -0.63
N LEU A 396 24.73 1.86 0.50
CA LEU A 396 25.20 1.09 1.66
C LEU A 396 24.49 -0.27 1.75
N PRO A 397 25.18 -1.40 1.56
CA PRO A 397 24.59 -2.73 1.73
C PRO A 397 23.93 -2.90 3.09
N HIS A 398 22.77 -3.57 3.14
CA HIS A 398 22.04 -3.78 4.40
C HIS A 398 22.84 -4.56 5.45
N LEU A 399 23.67 -5.52 5.01
CA LEU A 399 24.58 -6.25 5.89
C LEU A 399 25.65 -5.33 6.50
N ASP A 400 26.15 -4.36 5.74
CA ASP A 400 27.13 -3.38 6.25
C ASP A 400 26.49 -2.42 7.26
N LEU A 401 25.22 -2.04 7.04
CA LEU A 401 24.44 -1.27 8.00
C LEU A 401 24.28 -2.03 9.33
N LEU A 402 23.90 -3.31 9.27
CA LEU A 402 23.77 -4.19 10.45
C LEU A 402 25.11 -4.35 11.17
N LEU A 403 26.18 -4.66 10.44
CA LEU A 403 27.52 -4.82 11.00
C LEU A 403 27.99 -3.52 11.67
N THR A 404 27.68 -2.37 11.08
CA THR A 404 28.02 -1.05 11.63
C THR A 404 27.24 -0.76 12.92
N ASP A 405 25.98 -1.19 13.02
CA ASP A 405 25.18 -1.04 14.24
C ASP A 405 25.71 -1.92 15.38
N ILE A 406 25.99 -3.19 15.11
CA ILE A 406 26.63 -4.11 16.06
C ILE A 406 27.98 -3.55 16.52
N ARG A 407 28.79 -3.05 15.56
CA ARG A 407 30.09 -2.43 15.84
C ARG A 407 29.95 -1.19 16.71
N GLY A 408 28.98 -0.32 16.42
CA GLY A 408 28.78 0.93 17.15
C GLY A 408 28.29 0.72 18.57
N LEU A 409 27.35 -0.21 18.77
CA LEU A 409 26.66 -0.39 20.04
C LEU A 409 27.37 -1.36 21.00
N ALA A 410 27.82 -2.51 20.52
CA ALA A 410 28.31 -3.60 21.38
C ALA A 410 29.80 -3.95 21.16
N LEU A 411 30.31 -3.79 19.94
CA LEU A 411 31.65 -4.24 19.55
C LEU A 411 32.61 -3.14 19.01
N PRO A 412 32.69 -1.93 19.60
CA PRO A 412 33.57 -0.89 19.06
C PRO A 412 35.06 -1.23 19.19
N ALA A 413 35.79 -1.26 18.07
CA ALA A 413 37.19 -1.68 18.02
C ALA A 413 37.44 -3.11 18.58
N SER A 414 36.44 -4.00 18.48
CA SER A 414 36.60 -5.40 18.90
C SER A 414 37.41 -6.21 17.88
N PRO A 415 38.34 -7.09 18.32
CA PRO A 415 39.06 -7.98 17.42
C PRO A 415 38.13 -9.01 16.73
N LEU A 416 36.91 -9.23 17.26
CA LEU A 416 35.90 -10.08 16.62
C LEU A 416 35.45 -9.53 15.26
N LEU A 417 35.41 -8.20 15.12
CA LEU A 417 34.99 -7.52 13.89
C LEU A 417 36.19 -7.02 13.06
N SER A 418 37.38 -7.57 13.28
CA SER A 418 38.58 -7.21 12.51
C SER A 418 38.45 -7.70 11.06
N PRO A 419 38.71 -6.85 10.04
CA PRO A 419 38.69 -7.27 8.62
C PRO A 419 39.61 -8.47 8.31
N SER A 420 40.69 -8.63 9.08
CA SER A 420 41.59 -9.78 8.98
C SER A 420 40.89 -11.13 9.22
N ASN A 421 39.75 -11.14 9.91
CA ASN A 421 38.98 -12.36 10.16
C ASN A 421 38.35 -12.88 8.85
N TRP A 422 37.76 -11.98 8.06
CA TRP A 422 37.18 -12.31 6.75
C TRP A 422 38.24 -12.55 5.67
N ALA A 423 39.42 -11.95 5.79
CA ALA A 423 40.54 -12.17 4.87
C ALA A 423 41.26 -13.52 5.07
N THR A 424 41.02 -14.20 6.21
CA THR A 424 41.66 -15.50 6.49
C THR A 424 40.91 -16.62 5.77
N GLU A 425 41.55 -17.30 4.83
CA GLU A 425 40.91 -18.39 4.06
C GLU A 425 41.00 -19.78 4.72
N SER A 426 41.85 -19.94 5.73
CA SER A 426 42.11 -21.25 6.36
C SER A 426 40.93 -21.70 7.25
N PRO A 427 40.23 -22.80 6.92
CA PRO A 427 39.02 -23.20 7.64
C PRO A 427 39.23 -23.61 9.11
N SER A 428 40.45 -24.04 9.45
CA SER A 428 40.84 -24.42 10.81
C SER A 428 41.26 -23.23 11.67
N SER A 429 41.42 -22.04 11.07
CA SER A 429 41.84 -20.84 11.79
C SER A 429 40.68 -20.31 12.65
N PRO A 430 40.92 -19.94 13.93
CA PRO A 430 39.92 -19.28 14.77
C PRO A 430 39.34 -18.01 14.11
N ARG A 431 40.16 -17.27 13.34
CA ARG A 431 39.75 -16.06 12.60
C ARG A 431 38.66 -16.35 11.57
N TYR A 432 38.84 -17.41 10.77
CA TYR A 432 37.86 -17.84 9.78
C TYR A 432 36.57 -18.30 10.46
N LEU A 433 36.67 -19.10 11.53
CA LEU A 433 35.50 -19.60 12.26
C LEU A 433 34.68 -18.46 12.88
N ILE A 434 35.33 -17.45 13.46
CA ILE A 434 34.66 -16.24 13.97
C ILE A 434 33.90 -15.51 12.85
N ALA A 435 34.57 -15.27 11.71
CA ALA A 435 33.93 -14.60 10.58
C ALA A 435 32.69 -15.37 10.08
N ARG A 436 32.79 -16.70 9.94
CA ARG A 436 31.65 -17.54 9.52
C ARG A 436 30.49 -17.50 10.50
N LYS A 437 30.77 -17.53 11.81
CA LYS A 437 29.72 -17.45 12.85
C LYS A 437 29.04 -16.09 12.90
N LEU A 438 29.80 -15.01 12.71
CA LEU A 438 29.23 -13.68 12.59
C LEU A 438 28.38 -13.53 11.31
N ASP A 439 28.85 -14.04 10.17
CA ASP A 439 28.08 -14.04 8.92
C ASP A 439 26.75 -14.82 9.08
N GLU A 440 26.79 -15.98 9.74
CA GLU A 440 25.59 -16.79 10.02
C GLU A 440 24.60 -16.03 10.91
N PHE A 441 25.07 -15.40 12.00
CA PHE A 441 24.23 -14.59 12.86
C PHE A 441 23.64 -13.37 12.14
N MET A 442 24.46 -12.65 11.37
CA MET A 442 24.00 -11.49 10.59
C MET A 442 22.95 -11.89 9.56
N ALA A 443 23.15 -13.00 8.84
CA ALA A 443 22.17 -13.51 7.89
C ALA A 443 20.84 -13.87 8.56
N ARG A 444 20.87 -14.45 9.77
CA ARG A 444 19.67 -14.83 10.53
C ARG A 444 18.97 -13.65 11.21
N SER A 445 19.67 -12.54 11.46
CA SER A 445 19.12 -11.35 12.12
C SER A 445 18.71 -10.24 11.15
N LEU A 446 19.17 -10.28 9.90
CA LEU A 446 19.03 -9.18 8.93
C LEU A 446 17.58 -8.76 8.69
N GLU A 447 16.68 -9.72 8.46
CA GLU A 447 15.28 -9.41 8.15
C GLU A 447 14.60 -8.65 9.29
N GLU A 448 14.73 -9.16 10.52
CA GLU A 448 14.13 -8.52 11.69
C GLU A 448 14.79 -7.17 11.99
N TYR A 449 16.11 -7.06 11.81
CA TYR A 449 16.81 -5.78 11.94
C TYR A 449 16.29 -4.73 10.95
N LEU A 450 16.08 -5.09 9.68
CA LEU A 450 15.51 -4.19 8.69
C LEU A 450 14.04 -3.85 9.01
N ASN A 451 13.28 -4.78 9.60
CA ASN A 451 11.92 -4.52 10.06
C ASN A 451 11.87 -3.40 11.11
N LEU A 452 12.89 -3.24 11.96
CA LEU A 452 12.95 -2.12 12.92
C LEU A 452 12.87 -0.74 12.24
N TYR A 453 13.38 -0.62 11.00
CA TYR A 453 13.29 0.60 10.20
C TYR A 453 12.01 0.65 9.34
N ARG A 454 11.46 -0.51 8.95
CA ARG A 454 10.24 -0.58 8.14
C ARG A 454 8.96 -0.32 8.96
N MET A 455 8.91 -0.84 10.19
CA MET A 455 7.73 -0.74 11.05
C MET A 455 7.27 0.70 11.30
N PRO A 456 8.16 1.69 11.60
CA PRO A 456 7.74 3.08 11.78
C PRO A 456 7.16 3.74 10.52
N LEU A 457 7.36 3.16 9.32
CA LEU A 457 6.83 3.68 8.05
C LEU A 457 5.43 3.15 7.72
N GLN A 458 4.80 2.42 8.65
CA GLN A 458 3.41 1.97 8.55
C GLN A 458 2.45 3.03 9.13
N ASN A 459 1.12 2.85 8.97
CA ASN A 459 0.17 3.70 9.69
C ASN A 459 0.31 3.52 11.22
N ARG A 460 -0.06 4.53 12.01
CA ARG A 460 0.22 4.57 13.46
C ARG A 460 -0.27 3.33 14.22
N CYS A 461 -1.48 2.84 13.90
CA CYS A 461 -2.04 1.63 14.49
C CYS A 461 -1.18 0.39 14.17
N ARG A 462 -0.74 0.27 12.92
CA ARG A 462 0.13 -0.81 12.47
C ARG A 462 1.52 -0.73 13.06
N ILE A 463 2.10 0.46 13.24
CA ILE A 463 3.39 0.63 13.93
C ILE A 463 3.34 -0.08 15.29
N ARG A 464 2.34 0.24 16.13
CA ARG A 464 2.21 -0.40 17.46
C ARG A 464 2.03 -1.91 17.36
N ARG A 465 1.17 -2.37 16.45
CA ARG A 465 0.86 -3.79 16.28
C ARG A 465 2.09 -4.60 15.84
N THR A 466 2.85 -4.09 14.87
CA THR A 466 4.03 -4.79 14.35
C THR A 466 5.16 -4.82 15.38
N PHE A 467 5.40 -3.71 16.11
CA PHE A 467 6.35 -3.73 17.23
C PHE A 467 5.93 -4.70 18.35
N ALA A 468 4.63 -4.85 18.62
CA ALA A 468 4.17 -5.84 19.59
C ALA A 468 4.44 -7.28 19.13
N GLN A 469 4.32 -7.53 17.81
CA GLN A 469 4.61 -8.82 17.19
C GLN A 469 6.12 -9.10 17.11
N SER A 470 6.97 -8.08 17.02
CA SER A 470 8.43 -8.25 16.95
C SER A 470 9.06 -8.62 18.29
N ILE A 471 8.47 -8.24 19.43
CA ILE A 471 9.01 -8.56 20.77
C ILE A 471 9.35 -10.05 20.96
N PRO A 472 8.45 -11.02 20.71
CA PRO A 472 8.80 -12.45 20.84
C PRO A 472 9.82 -12.93 19.80
N ILE A 473 9.89 -12.28 18.63
CA ILE A 473 10.90 -12.57 17.60
C ILE A 473 12.27 -12.11 18.09
N LEU A 474 12.37 -10.89 18.63
CA LEU A 474 13.58 -10.34 19.23
C LEU A 474 14.02 -11.14 20.46
N ASP A 475 13.08 -11.69 21.23
CA ASP A 475 13.38 -12.58 22.36
C ASP A 475 14.02 -13.90 21.89
N SER A 476 13.45 -14.51 20.85
CA SER A 476 14.03 -15.70 20.21
C SER A 476 15.40 -15.41 19.59
N LEU A 477 15.55 -14.23 18.97
CA LEU A 477 16.82 -13.77 18.41
C LEU A 477 17.87 -13.52 19.50
N GLN A 478 17.45 -13.07 20.68
CA GLN A 478 18.35 -12.89 21.81
C GLN A 478 18.90 -14.25 22.28
N ALA A 479 18.06 -15.28 22.40
CA ALA A 479 18.52 -16.63 22.75
C ALA A 479 19.54 -17.17 21.73
N LEU A 480 19.29 -16.95 20.43
CA LEU A 480 20.25 -17.27 19.37
C LEU A 480 21.57 -16.48 19.52
N ALA A 481 21.48 -15.20 19.85
CA ALA A 481 22.64 -14.35 20.06
C ALA A 481 23.48 -14.82 21.25
N GLU A 482 22.84 -15.27 22.33
CA GLU A 482 23.50 -15.86 23.50
C GLU A 482 24.23 -17.16 23.13
N GLU A 483 23.60 -18.04 22.35
CA GLU A 483 24.25 -19.25 21.82
C GLU A 483 25.47 -18.91 20.96
N THR A 484 25.31 -17.95 20.04
CA THR A 484 26.39 -17.49 19.15
C THR A 484 27.54 -16.88 19.95
N ASP A 485 27.25 -16.04 20.95
CA ASP A 485 28.26 -15.44 21.83
C ASP A 485 29.04 -16.53 22.60
N MET A 486 28.36 -17.58 23.08
CA MET A 486 29.01 -18.71 23.76
C MET A 486 29.92 -19.51 22.85
N GLU A 487 29.52 -19.74 21.60
CA GLU A 487 30.37 -20.36 20.58
C GLU A 487 31.60 -19.49 20.25
N LEU A 488 31.40 -18.18 20.05
CA LEU A 488 32.49 -17.23 19.80
C LEU A 488 33.48 -17.21 20.97
N LEU A 489 33.01 -17.23 22.22
CA LEU A 489 33.85 -17.32 23.41
C LEU A 489 34.65 -18.63 23.43
N SER A 490 34.04 -19.75 23.03
CA SER A 490 34.72 -21.05 22.92
C SER A 490 35.86 -21.01 21.90
N ILE A 491 35.62 -20.44 20.72
CA ILE A 491 36.64 -20.25 19.67
C ILE A 491 37.75 -19.32 20.14
N CYS A 492 37.41 -18.23 20.84
CA CYS A 492 38.41 -17.31 21.36
C CYS A 492 39.29 -17.98 22.43
N ARG A 493 38.71 -18.80 23.32
CA ARG A 493 39.46 -19.58 24.32
C ARG A 493 40.42 -20.58 23.68
N SER A 494 39.99 -21.27 22.62
CA SER A 494 40.88 -22.19 21.90
C SER A 494 41.99 -21.47 21.12
N SER A 495 41.77 -20.21 20.74
CA SER A 495 42.77 -19.39 20.04
C SER A 495 43.96 -18.97 20.92
N VAL A 496 43.83 -19.01 22.25
CA VAL A 496 44.89 -18.59 23.20
C VAL A 496 46.19 -19.37 23.02
N THR A 497 46.10 -20.63 22.58
CA THR A 497 47.26 -21.51 22.35
C THR A 497 47.89 -21.35 20.97
N THR A 498 47.32 -20.49 20.11
CA THR A 498 47.81 -20.25 18.75
C THR A 498 48.83 -19.10 18.70
N ARG A 499 49.54 -18.96 17.57
CA ARG A 499 50.55 -17.89 17.37
C ARG A 499 49.97 -16.47 17.36
N ASP A 500 48.65 -16.33 17.19
CA ASP A 500 47.94 -15.04 17.10
C ASP A 500 46.62 -15.13 17.88
N PRO A 501 46.68 -15.03 19.23
CA PRO A 501 45.52 -15.27 20.08
C PRO A 501 44.52 -14.11 20.01
N ILE A 502 43.26 -14.45 19.76
CA ILE A 502 42.14 -13.51 19.82
C ILE A 502 41.64 -13.54 21.25
N ARG A 503 42.13 -12.62 22.08
CA ARG A 503 41.73 -12.55 23.48
C ARG A 503 40.31 -12.00 23.57
N PRO A 504 39.33 -12.77 24.06
CA PRO A 504 38.11 -12.17 24.57
C PRO A 504 38.51 -11.52 25.89
N LEU A 505 38.13 -10.26 26.16
CA LEU A 505 38.25 -9.73 27.52
C LEU A 505 37.22 -10.48 28.38
N ILE A 506 37.66 -11.59 28.96
CA ILE A 506 36.98 -12.23 30.09
C ILE A 506 36.90 -11.15 31.17
N GLY A 507 35.79 -11.09 31.92
CA GLY A 507 35.81 -10.31 33.15
C GLY A 507 36.91 -10.89 34.05
N GLU A 508 38.03 -10.19 34.17
CA GLU A 508 39.24 -10.66 34.87
C GLU A 508 39.00 -10.93 36.37
N ASP A 509 37.80 -10.61 36.88
CA ASP A 509 37.43 -10.69 38.30
C ASP A 509 36.43 -11.82 38.64
N GLY A 510 36.22 -12.81 37.76
CA GLY A 510 35.27 -13.90 38.00
C GLY A 510 33.79 -13.54 37.76
N THR A 511 33.53 -12.39 37.12
CA THR A 511 32.20 -12.03 36.61
C THR A 511 31.84 -12.80 35.35
N ALA A 512 30.55 -13.03 35.11
CA ALA A 512 30.04 -13.68 33.90
C ALA A 512 30.61 -13.02 32.61
N PRO A 513 30.86 -13.80 31.55
CA PRO A 513 31.38 -13.25 30.29
C PRO A 513 30.37 -12.27 29.68
N HIS A 514 30.88 -11.19 29.08
CA HIS A 514 30.04 -10.26 28.34
C HIS A 514 29.55 -10.92 27.04
N LEU A 515 28.25 -10.84 26.79
CA LEU A 515 27.56 -11.38 25.62
C LEU A 515 27.18 -10.21 24.69
N PRO A 516 28.07 -9.81 23.77
CA PRO A 516 27.88 -8.58 22.98
C PRO A 516 26.72 -8.67 21.98
N LEU A 517 26.54 -9.80 21.30
CA LEU A 517 25.43 -9.96 20.35
C LEU A 517 24.10 -10.00 21.09
N ALA A 518 24.03 -10.72 22.22
CA ALA A 518 22.84 -10.75 23.07
C ALA A 518 22.51 -9.35 23.62
N SER A 519 23.53 -8.59 24.03
CA SER A 519 23.37 -7.20 24.49
C SER A 519 22.84 -6.27 23.39
N TRP A 520 23.27 -6.50 22.14
CA TRP A 520 22.78 -5.75 20.97
C TRP A 520 21.31 -6.07 20.67
N VAL A 521 20.91 -7.35 20.67
CA VAL A 521 19.49 -7.71 20.48
C VAL A 521 18.62 -7.18 21.62
N TYR A 522 19.12 -7.29 22.86
CA TYR A 522 18.40 -6.84 24.05
C TYR A 522 18.11 -5.34 24.03
N HIS A 523 19.03 -4.53 23.49
CA HIS A 523 18.80 -3.11 23.26
C HIS A 523 17.58 -2.86 22.37
N HIS A 524 17.54 -3.50 21.18
CA HIS A 524 16.43 -3.34 20.25
C HIS A 524 15.11 -3.87 20.83
N LYS A 525 15.16 -4.97 21.59
CA LYS A 525 14.00 -5.53 22.31
C LYS A 525 13.42 -4.54 23.32
N LEU A 526 14.26 -3.92 24.15
CA LEU A 526 13.81 -2.90 25.13
C LEU A 526 13.19 -1.69 24.43
N LEU A 527 13.79 -1.22 23.32
CA LEU A 527 13.22 -0.13 22.53
C LEU A 527 11.85 -0.49 21.96
N ALA A 528 11.66 -1.71 21.45
CA ALA A 528 10.37 -2.18 20.96
C ALA A 528 9.32 -2.19 22.09
N MET A 529 9.66 -2.73 23.27
CA MET A 529 8.76 -2.77 24.42
C MET A 529 8.31 -1.38 24.87
N GLU A 530 9.25 -0.42 25.00
CA GLU A 530 8.92 0.96 25.35
C GLU A 530 8.06 1.64 24.26
N THR A 531 8.35 1.37 22.98
CA THR A 531 7.61 1.93 21.85
C THR A 531 6.15 1.46 21.84
N VAL A 532 5.91 0.17 22.09
CA VAL A 532 4.54 -0.39 22.16
C VAL A 532 3.71 0.28 23.27
N ILE A 533 4.32 0.53 24.42
CA ILE A 533 3.65 1.20 25.54
C ILE A 533 3.39 2.66 25.21
N THR A 534 4.39 3.37 24.70
CA THR A 534 4.26 4.80 24.37
C THR A 534 3.20 5.03 23.30
N LEU A 535 3.19 4.22 22.24
CA LEU A 535 2.15 4.28 21.20
C LEU A 535 0.77 3.89 21.72
N GLY A 536 0.68 3.08 22.79
CA GLY A 536 -0.60 2.75 23.41
C GLY A 536 -1.27 3.97 24.05
N PHE A 537 -0.50 4.91 24.58
CA PHE A 537 -1.03 6.19 25.05
C PHE A 537 -1.46 7.08 23.89
N GLU A 538 -0.62 7.20 22.86
CA GLU A 538 -0.93 8.01 21.67
C GLU A 538 -2.21 7.54 20.95
N LEU A 539 -2.41 6.23 20.88
CA LEU A 539 -3.55 5.61 20.20
C LEU A 539 -4.77 5.40 21.13
N GLU A 540 -4.75 5.96 22.34
CA GLU A 540 -5.82 5.85 23.34
C GLU A 540 -6.25 4.38 23.60
N VAL A 541 -5.30 3.46 23.58
CA VAL A 541 -5.56 2.02 23.82
C VAL A 541 -5.85 1.75 25.30
N TYR A 542 -5.26 2.55 26.19
CA TYR A 542 -5.37 2.37 27.63
C TYR A 542 -6.52 3.17 28.21
N LEU A 543 -7.27 2.55 29.11
CA LEU A 543 -8.27 3.25 29.91
C LEU A 543 -7.60 4.09 31.00
N PRO A 544 -8.25 5.17 31.51
CA PRO A 544 -7.68 6.02 32.54
C PRO A 544 -7.20 5.28 33.80
N ASP A 545 -7.92 4.24 34.22
CA ASP A 545 -7.56 3.41 35.39
C ASP A 545 -6.32 2.53 35.15
N GLU A 546 -5.95 2.30 33.89
CA GLU A 546 -4.76 1.52 33.52
C GLU A 546 -3.51 2.39 33.46
N PHE A 547 -3.64 3.73 33.43
CA PHE A 547 -2.51 4.65 33.22
C PHE A 547 -1.42 4.46 34.25
N ALA A 548 -1.76 4.33 35.53
CA ALA A 548 -0.77 4.13 36.59
C ALA A 548 0.08 2.87 36.35
N THR A 549 -0.56 1.76 35.96
CA THR A 549 0.11 0.50 35.67
C THR A 549 0.98 0.60 34.41
N GLN A 550 0.47 1.24 33.35
CA GLN A 550 1.22 1.41 32.10
C GLN A 550 2.43 2.35 32.27
N TYR A 551 2.29 3.44 33.04
CA TYR A 551 3.41 4.30 33.40
C TYR A 551 4.44 3.59 34.28
N ALA A 552 4.00 2.77 35.24
CA ALA A 552 4.91 1.95 36.05
C ALA A 552 5.69 0.96 35.18
N LEU A 553 5.02 0.31 34.23
CA LEU A 553 5.65 -0.60 33.28
C LEU A 553 6.64 0.12 32.35
N LEU A 554 6.26 1.29 31.83
CA LEU A 554 7.15 2.12 31.02
C LEU A 554 8.38 2.56 31.82
N SER A 555 8.19 2.99 33.08
CA SER A 555 9.29 3.35 33.97
C SER A 555 10.22 2.18 34.24
N PHE A 556 9.68 0.97 34.42
CA PHE A 556 10.46 -0.24 34.61
C PHE A 556 11.35 -0.54 33.39
N PHE A 557 10.80 -0.51 32.18
CA PHE A 557 11.60 -0.75 30.97
C PHE A 557 12.61 0.37 30.70
N ALA A 558 12.23 1.63 30.91
CA ALA A 558 13.15 2.76 30.76
C ALA A 558 14.32 2.68 31.75
N GLN A 559 14.07 2.29 33.01
CA GLN A 559 15.12 2.06 33.99
C GLN A 559 16.01 0.88 33.59
N THR A 560 15.42 -0.24 33.17
CA THR A 560 16.14 -1.42 32.70
C THR A 560 17.06 -1.08 31.52
N ARG A 561 16.60 -0.23 30.59
CA ARG A 561 17.41 0.25 29.47
C ARG A 561 18.56 1.17 29.94
N ALA A 562 18.32 2.04 30.92
CA ALA A 562 19.37 2.87 31.50
C ALA A 562 20.46 2.03 32.19
N GLU A 563 20.06 0.99 32.92
CA GLU A 563 20.97 0.02 33.55
C GLU A 563 21.76 -0.77 32.49
N HIS A 564 21.10 -1.19 31.40
CA HIS A 564 21.75 -1.82 30.24
C HIS A 564 22.84 -0.93 29.62
N TYR A 565 22.55 0.35 29.41
CA TYR A 565 23.55 1.30 28.90
C TYR A 565 24.69 1.57 29.88
N ALA A 566 24.41 1.63 31.19
CA ALA A 566 25.44 1.76 32.20
C ALA A 566 26.38 0.54 32.19
N TYR A 567 25.81 -0.67 32.06
CA TYR A 567 26.55 -1.91 31.90
C TYR A 567 27.44 -1.89 30.65
N LEU A 568 26.88 -1.56 29.47
CA LEU A 568 27.64 -1.44 28.22
C LEU A 568 28.75 -0.42 28.34
N THR A 569 28.46 0.78 28.85
CA THR A 569 29.44 1.86 28.99
C THR A 569 30.58 1.45 29.93
N SER A 570 30.27 0.81 31.05
CA SER A 570 31.28 0.30 31.99
C SER A 570 32.19 -0.75 31.34
N HIS A 571 31.59 -1.73 30.66
CA HIS A 571 32.33 -2.78 29.97
C HIS A 571 33.23 -2.22 28.85
N LEU A 572 32.67 -1.34 28.01
CA LEU A 572 33.39 -0.71 26.90
C LEU A 572 34.49 0.22 27.38
N SER A 573 34.26 1.00 28.44
CA SER A 573 35.27 1.87 29.04
C SER A 573 36.46 1.06 29.56
N ARG A 574 36.20 -0.04 30.27
CA ARG A 574 37.27 -0.95 30.73
C ARG A 574 38.04 -1.54 29.56
N ARG A 575 37.36 -1.92 28.46
CA ARG A 575 38.01 -2.48 27.27
C ARG A 575 38.86 -1.46 26.49
N LEU A 576 38.41 -0.22 26.42
CA LEU A 576 39.07 0.85 25.66
C LEU A 576 40.09 1.64 26.49
N THR A 577 40.16 1.41 27.80
CA THR A 577 41.19 2.01 28.66
C THR A 577 42.57 1.49 28.22
N PRO A 578 43.52 2.38 27.88
CA PRO A 578 44.86 1.93 27.51
C PRO A 578 45.51 1.19 28.68
N LEU A 579 46.02 -0.02 28.42
CA LEU A 579 46.86 -0.73 29.37
C LEU A 579 48.04 0.18 29.74
N ALA A 580 48.22 0.47 31.03
CA ALA A 580 49.38 1.22 31.50
C ALA A 580 50.66 0.55 30.99
N PRO A 581 51.68 1.31 30.53
CA PRO A 581 52.93 0.71 30.08
C PRO A 581 53.53 -0.10 31.24
N HIS A 582 53.72 -1.40 31.03
CA HIS A 582 54.48 -2.22 31.96
C HIS A 582 55.85 -1.55 32.18
N PRO A 583 56.27 -1.29 33.44
CA PRO A 583 57.63 -0.83 33.68
C PRO A 583 58.62 -1.92 33.22
N PRO A 584 59.80 -1.50 32.71
CA PRO A 584 60.75 -2.36 32.01
C PRO A 584 61.28 -3.53 32.84
#